data_AF-A0A6C0C0V4-F1
#
_entry.id   AF-A0A6C0C0V4-F1
#
_cell.length_a   1.000
_cell.length_b   1.000
_cell.length_c   1.000
_cell.angle_alpha   90.00
_cell.angle_beta   90.00
_cell.angle_gamma   90.00
#
_symmetry.space_group_name_H-M   'P 1'
#
loop_
_entity.id
_entity.type
_entity.pdbx_description
1 polymer ?
#
loop_
_entity_poly.entity_id
_entity_poly.type
_entity_poly.pdbx_seq_one_letter_code
_entity_poly.pdbx_strand_id
1 'polypeptide(L)'
;MSCLNNTICGNKHKYYYEWCNYYANDGFYYQAAPNITCTRDNIADLYPTCTNCWTGFIDCCADNIEECCIPSQTSFPTSTPTSSPTTLCNVNHYFQEHEKCYFLEIQNTDISYYTEFGMVCCTNDRSKCCPINPYILYGGIGALCLTIIILFTYLLWNFIPIRSKPTKVMPENKLARIVPV
;
A
#
# COMPACT_ATOMS: atom_id res chain seq x y z
N MET A 1 30.71 14.46 -7.90
CA MET A 1 32.07 13.99 -7.56
C MET A 1 32.09 13.70 -6.06
N SER A 2 32.77 12.65 -5.61
CA SER A 2 32.93 12.35 -4.17
C SER A 2 33.99 13.26 -3.55
N CYS A 3 33.77 13.67 -2.31
CA CYS A 3 34.70 14.45 -1.50
C CYS A 3 35.72 13.57 -0.74
N LEU A 4 35.61 12.24 -0.85
CA LEU A 4 36.50 11.29 -0.19
C LEU A 4 37.89 11.30 -0.84
N ASN A 5 38.91 11.70 -0.07
CA ASN A 5 40.31 11.61 -0.47
C ASN A 5 41.04 10.50 0.30
N ASN A 6 42.15 10.01 -0.25
CA ASN A 6 42.96 8.96 0.38
C ASN A 6 43.56 9.39 1.74
N THR A 7 43.64 10.69 2.02
CA THR A 7 44.02 11.22 3.34
C THR A 7 42.94 11.01 4.42
N ILE A 8 41.67 10.97 4.03
CA ILE A 8 40.52 10.74 4.93
C ILE A 8 40.27 9.24 5.09
N CYS A 9 40.41 8.49 3.99
CA CYS A 9 40.04 7.07 3.96
C CYS A 9 41.17 6.12 4.31
N GLY A 10 42.43 6.50 4.09
CA GLY A 10 43.56 5.56 4.16
C GLY A 10 43.28 4.32 3.30
N ASN A 11 43.25 3.15 3.96
CA ASN A 11 42.93 1.85 3.35
C ASN A 11 41.48 1.37 3.62
N LYS A 12 40.62 2.19 4.25
CA LYS A 12 39.25 1.81 4.57
C LYS A 12 38.37 1.73 3.34
N HIS A 13 37.28 0.98 3.44
CA HIS A 13 36.32 0.84 2.35
C HIS A 13 35.51 2.13 2.18
N LYS A 14 35.11 2.42 0.94
CA LYS A 14 34.40 3.66 0.58
C LYS A 14 32.94 3.32 0.33
N TYR A 15 32.05 3.92 1.12
CA TYR A 15 30.60 3.86 0.88
C TYR A 15 30.15 5.23 0.37
N TYR A 16 29.18 5.23 -0.54
CA TYR A 16 28.75 6.40 -1.28
C TYR A 16 27.24 6.57 -1.17
N TYR A 17 26.78 7.81 -1.10
CA TYR A 17 25.35 8.16 -1.02
C TYR A 17 24.64 7.58 0.21
N GLU A 18 25.32 7.51 1.35
CA GLU A 18 24.71 7.06 2.59
C GLU A 18 23.85 8.16 3.21
N TRP A 19 22.63 7.83 3.60
CA TRP A 19 21.72 8.76 4.27
C TRP A 19 21.79 8.54 5.78
N CYS A 20 22.43 9.46 6.50
CA CYS A 20 22.57 9.34 7.95
C CYS A 20 21.56 10.14 8.76
N ASN A 21 20.79 11.05 8.16
CA ASN A 21 19.85 11.92 8.86
C ASN A 21 18.49 11.23 9.04
N TYR A 22 18.43 10.25 9.93
CA TYR A 22 17.22 9.48 10.20
C TYR A 22 17.04 9.12 11.67
N TYR A 23 15.80 8.96 12.10
CA TYR A 23 15.47 8.30 13.36
C TYR A 23 15.37 6.79 13.13
N ALA A 24 15.99 5.98 13.99
CA ALA A 24 15.87 4.52 13.94
C ALA A 24 14.93 4.01 15.05
N ASN A 25 14.55 2.73 14.94
CA ASN A 25 13.61 2.08 15.86
C ASN A 25 14.13 1.96 17.30
N ASP A 26 15.43 2.13 17.51
CA ASP A 26 16.07 2.19 18.82
C ASP A 26 15.81 3.52 19.56
N GLY A 27 15.13 4.47 18.91
CA GLY A 27 14.82 5.77 19.47
C GLY A 27 16.00 6.73 19.45
N PHE A 28 17.02 6.49 18.64
CA PHE A 28 18.12 7.44 18.43
C PHE A 28 17.99 8.14 17.09
N TYR A 29 18.45 9.39 17.06
CA TYR A 29 18.63 10.14 15.83
C TYR A 29 20.05 9.85 15.32
N TYR A 30 20.17 9.33 14.13
CA TYR A 30 21.45 9.08 13.50
C TYR A 30 21.93 10.35 12.79
N GLN A 31 23.24 10.54 12.78
CA GLN A 31 23.90 11.65 12.08
C GLN A 31 25.26 11.19 11.55
N ALA A 32 25.77 11.89 10.55
CA ALA A 32 27.04 11.54 9.92
C ALA A 32 28.22 11.62 10.91
N ALA A 33 29.09 10.62 10.89
CA ALA A 33 30.30 10.60 11.71
C ALA A 33 31.30 11.69 11.25
N PRO A 34 31.64 12.70 12.07
CA PRO A 34 32.30 13.92 11.59
C PRO A 34 33.73 13.71 11.05
N ASN A 35 34.42 12.64 11.46
CA ASN A 35 35.83 12.42 11.14
C ASN A 35 36.09 11.48 9.96
N ILE A 36 35.06 10.77 9.49
CA ILE A 36 35.18 9.73 8.45
C ILE A 36 34.18 9.90 7.31
N THR A 37 33.42 11.00 7.33
CA THR A 37 32.37 11.30 6.37
C THR A 37 32.63 12.64 5.71
N CYS A 38 32.10 12.82 4.51
CA CYS A 38 32.09 14.10 3.84
C CYS A 38 30.78 14.29 3.08
N THR A 39 30.28 15.53 3.06
CA THR A 39 29.05 15.90 2.36
C THR A 39 29.32 16.17 0.88
N ARG A 40 28.47 15.66 -0.01
CA ARG A 40 28.60 15.83 -1.46
C ARG A 40 27.94 17.12 -1.95
N ASP A 41 28.64 17.85 -2.81
CA ASP A 41 28.15 19.13 -3.34
C ASP A 41 27.01 18.99 -4.39
N ASN A 42 26.84 17.81 -5.00
CA ASN A 42 25.86 17.59 -6.09
C ASN A 42 24.78 16.54 -5.77
N ILE A 43 24.24 16.54 -4.55
CA ILE A 43 23.06 15.70 -4.22
C ILE A 43 21.81 16.21 -4.95
N ALA A 44 21.73 17.52 -5.21
CA ALA A 44 20.65 18.18 -5.95
C ALA A 44 20.32 17.50 -7.28
N ASP A 45 21.35 17.11 -8.03
CA ASP A 45 21.18 16.56 -9.38
C ASP A 45 20.55 15.16 -9.36
N LEU A 46 20.81 14.40 -8.28
CA LEU A 46 20.26 13.05 -8.07
C LEU A 46 18.86 13.10 -7.46
N TYR A 47 18.61 14.09 -6.60
CA TYR A 47 17.34 14.27 -5.89
C TYR A 47 16.84 15.71 -6.09
N PRO A 48 16.49 16.10 -7.34
CA PRO A 48 16.15 17.49 -7.69
C PRO A 48 14.87 17.98 -7.03
N THR A 49 14.02 17.04 -6.64
CA THR A 49 12.77 17.32 -5.93
C THR A 49 13.00 17.58 -4.45
N CYS A 50 14.21 17.34 -3.91
CA CYS A 50 14.46 17.36 -2.48
C CYS A 50 14.96 18.69 -1.92
N THR A 51 14.21 19.29 -0.99
CA THR A 51 14.50 20.62 -0.45
C THR A 51 15.52 20.62 0.71
N ASN A 52 15.73 19.49 1.39
CA ASN A 52 16.65 19.38 2.54
C ASN A 52 17.61 18.17 2.47
N CYS A 53 17.71 17.48 1.32
CA CYS A 53 18.57 16.28 1.19
C CYS A 53 20.07 16.57 1.28
N TRP A 54 20.46 17.83 1.10
CA TRP A 54 21.85 18.29 1.07
C TRP A 54 22.61 18.01 2.37
N THR A 55 21.89 17.90 3.50
CA THR A 55 22.50 17.78 4.84
C THR A 55 22.54 16.36 5.40
N GLY A 56 21.91 15.39 4.72
CA GLY A 56 21.85 14.01 5.24
C GLY A 56 22.54 12.97 4.37
N PHE A 57 22.82 13.27 3.10
CA PHE A 57 23.61 12.37 2.25
C PHE A 57 25.10 12.64 2.38
N ILE A 58 25.84 11.59 2.63
CA ILE A 58 27.28 11.61 2.81
C ILE A 58 27.96 10.51 2.01
N ASP A 59 29.23 10.72 1.72
CA ASP A 59 30.15 9.64 1.39
C ASP A 59 31.00 9.36 2.64
N CYS A 60 31.30 8.09 2.94
CA CYS A 60 32.06 7.72 4.13
C CYS A 60 33.14 6.67 3.87
N CYS A 61 34.13 6.66 4.77
CA CYS A 61 35.21 5.70 4.77
C CYS A 61 35.26 4.91 6.08
N ALA A 62 34.83 3.67 6.02
CA ALA A 62 34.65 2.82 7.18
C ALA A 62 34.99 1.36 6.87
N ASP A 63 35.17 0.57 7.92
CA ASP A 63 35.30 -0.88 7.78
C ASP A 63 33.89 -1.49 7.58
N ASN A 64 32.88 -0.96 8.29
CA ASN A 64 31.46 -1.28 8.13
C ASN A 64 30.60 -0.04 7.85
N ILE A 65 29.53 -0.20 7.08
CA ILE A 65 28.57 0.86 6.75
C ILE A 65 27.94 1.53 7.99
N GLU A 66 27.77 0.76 9.07
CA GLU A 66 27.19 1.22 10.34
C GLU A 66 28.05 2.29 11.04
N GLU A 67 29.36 2.33 10.78
CA GLU A 67 30.24 3.35 11.38
C GLU A 67 30.01 4.73 10.78
N CYS A 68 29.39 4.81 9.59
CA CYS A 68 29.18 6.05 8.87
C CYS A 68 28.11 6.93 9.52
N CYS A 69 27.10 6.30 10.14
CA CYS A 69 26.00 6.97 10.81
C CYS A 69 26.07 6.64 12.31
N ILE A 70 26.35 7.63 13.14
CA ILE A 70 26.43 7.46 14.59
C ILE A 70 25.16 7.96 15.28
N PRO A 71 24.71 7.29 16.36
CA PRO A 71 23.55 7.74 17.11
C PRO A 71 23.83 9.04 17.88
N SER A 72 22.79 9.85 18.08
CA SER A 72 22.79 11.04 18.91
C SER A 72 23.03 10.67 20.38
N GLN A 73 23.58 11.60 21.15
CA GLN A 73 23.82 11.38 22.59
C GLN A 73 22.53 11.26 23.41
N THR A 74 21.43 11.81 22.91
CA THR A 74 20.10 11.71 23.53
C THR A 74 19.19 10.85 22.68
N SER A 75 18.43 9.96 23.32
CA SER A 75 17.35 9.23 22.67
C SER A 75 16.11 10.12 22.52
N PHE A 76 15.58 10.13 21.31
CA PHE A 76 14.27 10.67 20.96
C PHE A 76 13.42 9.49 20.51
N PRO A 77 12.65 8.85 21.41
CA PRO A 77 11.86 7.68 21.07
C PRO A 77 10.89 8.04 19.96
N THR A 78 11.14 7.51 18.77
CA THR A 78 10.31 7.73 17.60
C THR A 78 9.67 6.37 17.28
N SER A 79 8.34 6.33 17.22
CA SER A 79 7.60 5.09 16.90
C SER A 79 7.70 4.70 15.42
N THR A 80 8.27 5.58 14.59
CA THR A 80 8.43 5.39 13.15
C THR A 80 9.84 5.82 12.74
N PRO A 81 10.58 4.98 12.00
CA PRO A 81 11.88 5.34 11.50
C PRO A 81 11.74 6.36 10.36
N THR A 82 12.74 7.23 10.20
CA THR A 82 12.80 8.12 9.04
C THR A 82 13.35 7.34 7.85
N SER A 83 12.72 7.49 6.69
CA SER A 83 13.19 6.86 5.45
C SER A 83 14.07 7.80 4.66
N SER A 84 15.12 7.25 4.05
CA SER A 84 16.00 8.01 3.17
C SER A 84 15.21 8.58 1.99
N PRO A 85 15.46 9.84 1.60
CA PRO A 85 14.86 10.44 0.42
C PRO A 85 15.09 9.57 -0.79
N THR A 86 14.06 9.38 -1.61
CA THR A 86 14.16 8.61 -2.84
C THR A 86 14.04 9.53 -4.04
N THR A 87 14.43 9.06 -5.22
CA THR A 87 14.18 9.79 -6.47
C THR A 87 12.69 10.03 -6.71
N LEU A 88 11.82 9.23 -6.06
CA LEU A 88 10.37 9.34 -6.12
C LEU A 88 9.80 10.41 -5.17
N CYS A 89 10.33 10.51 -3.95
CA CYS A 89 9.76 11.34 -2.88
C CYS A 89 10.80 12.25 -2.21
N ASN A 90 10.48 13.54 -2.11
CA ASN A 90 11.22 14.52 -1.29
C ASN A 90 11.00 14.28 0.22
N VAL A 91 9.74 14.06 0.59
CA VAL A 91 9.34 13.78 1.97
C VAL A 91 8.65 12.43 1.97
N ASN A 92 9.19 11.52 2.78
CA ASN A 92 8.63 10.20 2.95
C ASN A 92 7.75 10.16 4.20
N HIS A 93 6.57 9.58 4.04
CA HIS A 93 5.65 9.28 5.11
C HIS A 93 5.57 7.77 5.28
N TYR A 94 5.89 7.35 6.50
CA TYR A 94 6.03 5.95 6.84
C TYR A 94 4.74 5.42 7.43
N PHE A 95 4.19 4.38 6.81
CA PHE A 95 3.06 3.62 7.32
C PHE A 95 3.57 2.23 7.73
N GLN A 96 3.23 1.80 8.95
CA GLN A 96 3.74 0.54 9.52
C GLN A 96 3.31 -0.68 8.70
N GLU A 97 3.93 -1.84 8.95
CA GLU A 97 3.68 -3.07 8.19
C GLU A 97 2.20 -3.51 8.18
N HIS A 98 1.45 -3.17 9.23
CA HIS A 98 0.02 -3.43 9.37
C HIS A 98 -0.87 -2.35 8.71
N GLU A 99 -0.25 -1.29 8.18
CA GLU A 99 -0.88 -0.12 7.56
C GLU A 99 -0.62 -0.04 6.03
N LYS A 100 -0.18 -1.15 5.42
CA LYS A 100 -0.16 -1.32 3.95
C LYS A 100 -1.55 -1.04 3.35
N CYS A 101 -1.64 -0.90 2.02
CA CYS A 101 -2.94 -0.72 1.37
C CYS A 101 -3.89 -1.86 1.75
N TYR A 102 -5.14 -1.51 2.09
CA TYR A 102 -6.14 -2.47 2.49
C TYR A 102 -6.55 -3.34 1.29
N PHE A 103 -7.23 -4.46 1.55
CA PHE A 103 -7.67 -5.39 0.51
C PHE A 103 -8.51 -4.74 -0.61
N LEU A 104 -9.28 -3.69 -0.29
CA LEU A 104 -10.09 -2.95 -1.24
C LEU A 104 -9.33 -1.82 -1.96
N GLU A 105 -8.07 -1.60 -1.60
CA GLU A 105 -7.21 -0.54 -2.12
C GLU A 105 -6.11 -1.14 -2.98
N ILE A 106 -5.59 -0.34 -3.92
CA ILE A 106 -4.43 -0.69 -4.74
C ILE A 106 -3.33 0.32 -4.49
N GLN A 107 -2.08 -0.14 -4.48
CA GLN A 107 -0.94 0.76 -4.35
C GLN A 107 -0.81 1.66 -5.57
N ASN A 108 -0.68 2.96 -5.34
CA ASN A 108 -0.24 3.92 -6.35
C ASN A 108 1.29 3.96 -6.38
N THR A 109 1.89 3.22 -7.30
CA THR A 109 3.34 3.07 -7.43
C THR A 109 4.06 4.33 -7.86
N ASP A 110 3.34 5.34 -8.38
CA ASP A 110 3.93 6.60 -8.81
C ASP A 110 4.34 7.48 -7.62
N ILE A 111 3.73 7.27 -6.45
CA ILE A 111 3.95 8.08 -5.24
C ILE A 111 4.16 7.25 -3.98
N SER A 112 4.29 5.93 -4.10
CA SER A 112 4.51 5.05 -2.95
C SER A 112 5.26 3.78 -3.33
N TYR A 113 5.97 3.20 -2.36
CA TYR A 113 6.69 1.95 -2.51
C TYR A 113 6.64 1.14 -1.19
N TYR A 114 6.79 -0.18 -1.29
CA TYR A 114 6.86 -1.05 -0.11
C TYR A 114 8.31 -1.26 0.32
N THR A 115 8.52 -1.36 1.63
CA THR A 115 9.77 -1.79 2.27
C THR A 115 9.51 -3.05 3.08
N GLU A 116 10.57 -3.69 3.59
CA GLU A 116 10.45 -4.85 4.48
C GLU A 116 9.64 -4.55 5.74
N PHE A 117 9.61 -3.29 6.15
CA PHE A 117 9.02 -2.86 7.42
C PHE A 117 7.62 -2.22 7.23
N GLY A 118 7.15 -1.96 6.00
CA GLY A 118 5.98 -1.09 5.80
C GLY A 118 5.77 -0.54 4.39
N MET A 119 4.97 0.53 4.29
CA MET A 119 4.77 1.29 3.06
C MET A 119 5.28 2.71 3.25
N VAL A 120 6.06 3.18 2.28
CA VAL A 120 6.49 4.58 2.22
C VAL A 120 5.67 5.31 1.17
N CYS A 121 5.15 6.47 1.52
CA CYS A 121 4.43 7.33 0.59
C CYS A 121 5.00 8.75 0.54
N CYS A 122 5.00 9.36 -0.63
CA CYS A 122 5.43 10.75 -0.83
C CYS A 122 4.46 11.79 -0.25
N THR A 123 3.31 11.38 0.30
CA THR A 123 2.31 12.27 0.84
C THR A 123 1.78 11.78 2.19
N ASN A 124 1.44 12.72 3.06
CA ASN A 124 0.76 12.45 4.33
C ASN A 124 -0.62 11.80 4.16
N ASP A 125 -1.21 11.89 2.96
CA ASP A 125 -2.55 11.40 2.70
C ASP A 125 -2.51 9.97 2.15
N ARG A 126 -2.72 8.99 3.04
CA ARG A 126 -2.75 7.55 2.70
C ARG A 126 -3.71 7.23 1.56
N SER A 127 -4.83 7.95 1.44
CA SER A 127 -5.84 7.68 0.40
C SER A 127 -5.32 7.92 -1.03
N LYS A 128 -4.31 8.78 -1.20
CA LYS A 128 -3.65 9.02 -2.48
C LYS A 128 -2.65 7.92 -2.83
N CYS A 129 -2.00 7.37 -1.82
CA CYS A 129 -1.03 6.28 -1.91
C CYS A 129 -1.72 4.93 -2.12
N CYS A 130 -2.90 4.76 -1.53
CA CYS A 130 -3.72 3.56 -1.58
C CYS A 130 -5.14 3.89 -2.08
N PRO A 131 -5.31 4.29 -3.36
CA PRO A 131 -6.63 4.53 -3.90
C PRO A 131 -7.50 3.26 -3.85
N ILE A 132 -8.80 3.45 -3.65
CA ILE A 132 -9.77 2.35 -3.70
C ILE A 132 -9.73 1.73 -5.10
N ASN A 133 -9.65 0.41 -5.16
CA ASN A 133 -9.68 -0.34 -6.40
C ASN A 133 -11.13 -0.39 -6.93
N PRO A 134 -11.45 0.34 -8.01
CA PRO A 134 -12.82 0.38 -8.52
C PRO A 134 -13.29 -0.99 -9.01
N TYR A 135 -12.39 -1.85 -9.50
CA TYR A 135 -12.76 -3.18 -10.00
C TYR A 135 -13.29 -4.09 -8.89
N ILE A 136 -12.69 -4.05 -7.71
CA ILE A 136 -13.15 -4.83 -6.55
C ILE A 136 -14.51 -4.29 -6.07
N LEU A 137 -14.66 -2.96 -6.04
CA LEU A 137 -15.91 -2.31 -5.65
C LEU A 137 -17.06 -2.67 -6.61
N TYR A 138 -16.85 -2.51 -7.92
CA TYR A 138 -17.84 -2.86 -8.93
C TYR A 138 -18.10 -4.37 -9.00
N GLY A 139 -17.08 -5.20 -8.81
CA GLY A 139 -17.22 -6.65 -8.74
C GLY A 139 -18.10 -7.09 -7.56
N GLY A 140 -17.87 -6.53 -6.37
CA GLY A 140 -18.66 -6.83 -5.18
C GLY A 140 -20.13 -6.41 -5.32
N ILE A 141 -20.38 -5.18 -5.78
CA ILE A 141 -21.74 -4.68 -5.99
C ILE A 141 -22.44 -5.50 -7.10
N GLY A 142 -21.75 -5.79 -8.20
CA GLY A 142 -22.30 -6.58 -9.29
C GLY A 142 -22.70 -8.00 -8.86
N ALA A 143 -21.86 -8.67 -8.06
CA ALA A 143 -22.17 -9.99 -7.52
C ALA A 143 -23.39 -9.97 -6.59
N LEU A 144 -23.51 -8.96 -5.72
CA LEU A 144 -24.67 -8.79 -4.84
C LEU A 144 -25.95 -8.52 -5.63
N CYS A 145 -25.91 -7.70 -6.68
CA CYS A 145 -27.07 -7.48 -7.55
C CYS A 145 -27.49 -8.77 -8.26
N LEU A 146 -26.55 -9.55 -8.77
CA LEU A 146 -26.84 -10.83 -9.44
C LEU A 146 -27.47 -11.85 -8.49
N THR A 147 -26.98 -11.97 -7.25
CA THR A 147 -27.57 -12.90 -6.27
C THR A 147 -29.00 -12.51 -5.93
N ILE A 148 -29.30 -11.22 -5.76
CA ILE A 148 -30.66 -10.72 -5.54
C ILE A 148 -31.57 -11.07 -6.71
N ILE A 149 -31.11 -10.87 -7.96
CA ILE A 149 -31.89 -11.21 -9.16
C ILE A 149 -32.17 -12.72 -9.24
N ILE A 150 -31.18 -13.56 -8.95
CA ILE A 150 -31.34 -15.03 -8.96
C ILE A 150 -32.33 -15.47 -7.87
N LEU A 151 -32.21 -14.93 -6.66
CA LEU A 151 -33.13 -15.26 -5.56
C LEU A 151 -34.55 -14.81 -5.89
N PHE A 152 -34.73 -13.61 -6.44
CA PHE A 152 -36.03 -13.08 -6.80
C PHE A 152 -36.69 -13.88 -7.93
N THR A 153 -35.93 -14.24 -8.98
CA THR A 153 -36.43 -15.09 -10.08
C THR A 153 -36.79 -16.49 -9.61
N TYR A 154 -35.98 -17.10 -8.72
CA TYR A 154 -36.29 -18.39 -8.11
C TYR A 154 -37.57 -18.35 -7.28
N LEU A 155 -37.75 -17.31 -6.46
CA LEU A 155 -38.97 -17.11 -5.68
C LEU A 155 -40.19 -16.93 -6.58
N LEU A 156 -40.10 -16.12 -7.65
CA LEU A 156 -41.19 -15.96 -8.61
C LEU A 156 -41.54 -17.29 -9.31
N TRP A 157 -40.54 -18.09 -9.70
CA TRP A 157 -40.79 -19.40 -10.32
C TRP A 157 -41.47 -20.40 -9.39
N ASN A 158 -41.12 -20.41 -8.10
CA ASN A 158 -41.74 -21.32 -7.13
C ASN A 158 -43.09 -20.83 -6.58
N PHE A 159 -43.27 -19.51 -6.44
CA PHE A 159 -44.46 -18.92 -5.83
C PHE A 159 -45.54 -18.47 -6.83
N ILE A 160 -45.27 -18.40 -8.13
CA ILE A 160 -46.34 -18.23 -9.12
C ILE A 160 -46.91 -19.63 -9.39
N PRO A 161 -48.05 -20.02 -8.80
CA PRO A 161 -48.70 -21.25 -9.18
C PRO A 161 -49.03 -21.14 -10.67
N ILE A 162 -48.48 -22.06 -11.46
CA ILE A 162 -48.96 -22.33 -12.82
C ILE A 162 -50.44 -22.69 -12.68
N ARG A 163 -51.27 -21.66 -12.82
CA ARG A 163 -52.73 -21.71 -12.80
C ARG A 163 -53.19 -22.30 -14.11
N SER A 164 -52.92 -23.59 -14.35
CA SER A 164 -53.59 -24.38 -15.38
C SER A 164 -53.20 -25.86 -15.29
N LYS A 165 -53.63 -26.56 -14.24
CA LYS A 165 -54.04 -27.95 -14.47
C LYS A 165 -55.45 -27.85 -15.07
N PRO A 166 -55.70 -28.28 -16.32
CA PRO A 166 -57.05 -28.29 -16.86
C PRO A 166 -57.90 -29.21 -15.99
N THR A 167 -58.98 -28.65 -15.44
CA THR A 167 -60.02 -29.39 -14.74
C THR A 167 -60.47 -30.52 -15.66
N LYS A 168 -60.19 -31.77 -15.31
CA LYS A 168 -60.82 -32.92 -15.98
C LYS A 168 -62.32 -32.80 -15.75
N VAL A 169 -63.06 -32.40 -16.78
CA VAL A 169 -64.52 -32.49 -16.80
C VAL A 169 -64.85 -33.98 -16.85
N MET A 170 -65.33 -34.55 -15.75
CA MET A 170 -65.92 -35.89 -15.74
C MET A 170 -67.25 -35.83 -16.50
N PRO A 171 -67.46 -36.62 -17.56
CA PRO A 171 -68.71 -36.61 -18.30
C PRO A 171 -69.56 -37.81 -17.89
N GLU A 172 -70.32 -37.75 -16.80
CA GLU A 172 -71.28 -38.83 -16.49
C GLU A 172 -72.35 -38.36 -15.52
N ASN A 173 -73.28 -37.52 -16.01
CA ASN A 173 -74.60 -37.31 -15.40
C ASN A 173 -75.66 -37.00 -16.47
N LYS A 174 -75.59 -37.72 -17.58
CA LYS A 174 -76.63 -37.73 -18.63
C LYS A 174 -77.01 -39.17 -19.02
N LEU A 175 -77.35 -40.01 -18.04
CA LEU A 175 -78.34 -41.07 -18.24
C LEU A 175 -79.65 -40.54 -17.69
N ALA A 176 -80.45 -39.88 -18.53
CA ALA A 176 -81.58 -40.54 -19.17
C ALA A 176 -82.56 -41.11 -18.14
N ARG A 177 -83.37 -40.21 -17.58
CA ARG A 177 -84.69 -40.50 -17.03
C ARG A 177 -85.54 -41.09 -18.16
N ILE A 178 -85.51 -42.41 -18.32
CA ILE A 178 -86.47 -43.13 -19.16
C ILE A 178 -87.61 -43.53 -18.23
N VAL A 179 -88.76 -42.88 -18.36
CA VAL A 179 -90.01 -43.28 -17.72
C VAL A 179 -90.74 -44.18 -18.72
N PRO A 180 -91.04 -45.45 -18.39
CA PRO A 180 -91.92 -46.26 -19.22
C PRO A 180 -93.38 -45.83 -19.02
N VAL A 181 -94.11 -45.75 -20.15
CA VAL A 181 -95.57 -45.64 -20.24
C VAL A 181 -96.18 -47.03 -20.11
#